data_AF-A0A522ZSE8-F1
#
_entry.id   AF-A0A522ZSE8-F1
#
_cell.length_a   1.000
_cell.length_b   1.000
_cell.length_c   1.000
_cell.angle_alpha   90.00
_cell.angle_beta   90.00
_cell.angle_gamma   90.00
#
_symmetry.space_group_name_H-M   'P 1'
#
loop_
_entity.id
_entity.type
_entity.pdbx_description
1 polymer ?
#
loop_
_entity_poly.entity_id
_entity_poly.type
_entity_poly.pdbx_seq_one_letter_code
_entity_poly.pdbx_strand_id
1 'polypeptide(L)'
;MTASIRKCRFLAVCAAATLAFGSSVQAAEDCSAALTANRWQPLLALTGGTGGAAAVAFLDQTLSIQQRALRHPQLAPQVAELQDKVYKSLRSFDLSGLYDMLPDRQHAPWHAITLSGMPAGTGYAVNDVPFESFAGTPSPYGALLAQFEMQPVAHTDGPFGDRYEIRGQAKMNTGILRWPAVLEALRLGLEHTSRPAPIQVPQATLQAVQKTSAYLSDHDTGVLAQFAAAFPELFAWFSTFGHVADLSLTSDSATAGPYHLYVAIQLDNSRLKSRYKSVADYLDRLGDFMTGTFNVSSADGRWLNAQLDTAKQRLALDLWVENGRPVPSRNGQPNRASIGAKISATLNWQTYTNLRFKALGVNVTLRNWRGDWVYQARPDGMAIDGHFNTPPAVEVSGKAFNIFPTKLTEALLPVNVADAVNGFMQVLSHSNGGAGAELRTTLQAPASGDSQTTVQASGTALDNIFVRLGMAMVSHRVLPDGKQAQGLRRILGDGLDAYGKDLARMAKLTAGNAVLAVPAACATRPQ
;
A
#
# COMPACT_ATOMS: atom_id res chain seq x y z
N MET A 1 -36.42 -43.68 -49.32
CA MET A 1 -36.07 -43.86 -47.88
C MET A 1 -34.66 -43.38 -47.49
N THR A 2 -33.74 -43.11 -48.41
CA THR A 2 -32.36 -42.70 -48.11
C THR A 2 -32.15 -41.20 -47.79
N ALA A 3 -33.11 -40.32 -48.15
CA ALA A 3 -33.04 -38.88 -47.86
C ALA A 3 -33.46 -38.50 -46.42
N SER A 4 -34.28 -39.33 -45.75
CA SER A 4 -34.78 -39.05 -44.38
C SER A 4 -33.72 -39.34 -43.30
N ILE A 5 -32.82 -40.30 -43.54
CA ILE A 5 -31.78 -40.71 -42.59
C ILE A 5 -30.64 -39.67 -42.50
N ARG A 6 -30.36 -38.95 -43.60
CA ARG A 6 -29.35 -37.87 -43.62
C ARG A 6 -29.80 -36.63 -42.85
N LYS A 7 -31.09 -36.27 -42.87
CA LYS A 7 -31.63 -35.13 -42.09
C LYS A 7 -31.62 -35.40 -40.58
N CYS A 8 -31.93 -36.62 -40.14
CA CYS A 8 -31.85 -36.98 -38.71
C CYS A 8 -30.40 -36.99 -38.18
N ARG A 9 -29.41 -37.43 -38.98
CA ARG A 9 -27.99 -37.37 -38.57
C ARG A 9 -27.46 -35.94 -38.46
N PHE A 10 -27.90 -35.02 -39.32
CA PHE A 10 -27.49 -33.62 -39.27
C PHE A 10 -28.10 -32.88 -38.05
N LEU A 11 -29.39 -33.13 -37.76
CA LEU A 11 -30.06 -32.60 -36.56
C LEU A 11 -29.46 -33.16 -35.25
N ALA A 12 -29.08 -34.44 -35.22
CA ALA A 12 -28.44 -35.04 -34.06
C ALA A 12 -27.01 -34.51 -33.82
N VAL A 13 -26.24 -34.25 -34.89
CA VAL A 13 -24.90 -33.65 -34.79
C VAL A 13 -24.99 -32.18 -34.38
N CYS A 14 -25.95 -31.41 -34.90
CA CYS A 14 -26.19 -30.04 -34.44
C CYS A 14 -26.66 -30.01 -32.98
N ALA A 15 -27.57 -30.88 -32.57
CA ALA A 15 -28.02 -30.94 -31.17
C ALA A 15 -26.89 -31.37 -30.21
N ALA A 16 -26.06 -32.34 -30.60
CA ALA A 16 -24.89 -32.76 -29.82
C ALA A 16 -23.81 -31.65 -29.74
N ALA A 17 -23.61 -30.88 -30.82
CA ALA A 17 -22.73 -29.72 -30.80
C ALA A 17 -23.27 -28.62 -29.87
N THR A 18 -24.56 -28.25 -29.97
CA THR A 18 -25.15 -27.22 -29.10
C THR A 18 -25.12 -27.63 -27.62
N LEU A 19 -25.32 -28.92 -27.30
CA LEU A 19 -25.21 -29.45 -25.94
C LEU A 19 -23.76 -29.52 -25.44
N ALA A 20 -22.78 -29.78 -26.31
CA ALA A 20 -21.35 -29.76 -25.97
C ALA A 20 -20.79 -28.33 -25.81
N PHE A 21 -21.29 -27.37 -26.59
CA PHE A 21 -20.97 -25.95 -26.41
C PHE A 21 -21.66 -25.36 -25.17
N GLY A 22 -22.91 -25.74 -24.89
CA GLY A 22 -23.61 -25.30 -23.67
C GLY A 22 -22.96 -25.82 -22.38
N SER A 23 -22.52 -27.08 -22.36
CA SER A 23 -21.88 -27.67 -21.18
C SER A 23 -20.48 -27.12 -20.89
N SER A 24 -19.72 -26.76 -21.93
CA SER A 24 -18.39 -26.15 -21.77
C SER A 24 -18.45 -24.70 -21.31
N VAL A 25 -19.46 -23.93 -21.74
CA VAL A 25 -19.70 -22.56 -21.25
C VAL A 25 -20.13 -22.59 -19.79
N GLN A 26 -21.11 -23.43 -19.43
CA GLN A 26 -21.55 -23.56 -18.04
C GLN A 26 -20.41 -24.00 -17.11
N ALA A 27 -19.62 -25.01 -17.50
CA ALA A 27 -18.48 -25.45 -16.72
C ALA A 27 -17.43 -24.34 -16.52
N ALA A 28 -17.15 -23.54 -17.55
CA ALA A 28 -16.23 -22.41 -17.42
C ALA A 28 -16.75 -21.32 -16.47
N GLU A 29 -18.06 -21.04 -16.50
CA GLU A 29 -18.72 -20.12 -15.57
C GLU A 29 -18.65 -20.64 -14.13
N ASP A 30 -18.94 -21.93 -13.92
CA ASP A 30 -18.89 -22.56 -12.60
C ASP A 30 -17.48 -22.55 -12.01
N CYS A 31 -16.44 -22.83 -12.82
CA CYS A 31 -15.05 -22.75 -12.37
C CYS A 31 -14.63 -21.31 -12.04
N SER A 32 -15.10 -20.34 -12.82
CA SER A 32 -14.85 -18.93 -12.56
C SER A 32 -15.54 -18.44 -11.28
N ALA A 33 -16.76 -18.92 -11.01
CA ALA A 33 -17.47 -18.65 -9.76
C ALA A 33 -16.74 -19.27 -8.56
N ALA A 34 -16.27 -20.52 -8.67
CA ALA A 34 -15.50 -21.18 -7.62
C ALA A 34 -14.16 -20.46 -7.33
N LEU A 35 -13.45 -20.02 -8.38
CA LEU A 35 -12.24 -19.19 -8.25
C LEU A 35 -12.55 -17.85 -7.57
N THR A 36 -13.62 -17.17 -7.98
CA THR A 36 -14.05 -15.91 -7.37
C THR A 36 -14.32 -16.13 -5.88
N ALA A 37 -15.16 -17.11 -5.54
CA ALA A 37 -15.47 -17.43 -4.15
C ALA A 37 -14.22 -17.75 -3.32
N ASN A 38 -13.28 -18.54 -3.85
CA ASN A 38 -12.02 -18.87 -3.17
C ASN A 38 -11.16 -17.61 -2.98
N ARG A 39 -10.89 -16.85 -4.04
CA ARG A 39 -9.95 -15.72 -4.00
C ARG A 39 -10.48 -14.50 -3.26
N TRP A 40 -11.80 -14.39 -3.07
CA TRP A 40 -12.41 -13.36 -2.23
C TRP A 40 -12.38 -13.66 -0.73
N GLN A 41 -12.11 -14.91 -0.31
CA GLN A 41 -12.08 -15.28 1.12
C GLN A 41 -11.20 -14.38 2.01
N PRO A 42 -9.98 -13.97 1.60
CA PRO A 42 -9.17 -13.05 2.41
C PRO A 42 -9.89 -11.72 2.69
N LEU A 43 -10.56 -11.15 1.69
CA LEU A 43 -11.29 -9.88 1.84
C LEU A 43 -12.55 -10.06 2.69
N LEU A 44 -13.25 -11.19 2.54
CA LEU A 44 -14.43 -11.51 3.35
C LEU A 44 -14.06 -11.79 4.81
N ALA A 45 -12.88 -12.36 5.07
CA ALA A 45 -12.40 -12.64 6.42
C ALA A 45 -12.16 -11.38 7.26
N LEU A 46 -11.96 -10.21 6.63
CA LEU A 46 -11.81 -8.93 7.34
C LEU A 46 -12.99 -8.60 8.25
N THR A 47 -14.18 -9.11 7.94
CA THR A 47 -15.39 -8.85 8.75
C THR A 47 -15.56 -9.83 9.91
N GLY A 48 -14.58 -10.71 10.16
CA GLY A 48 -14.57 -11.59 11.32
C GLY A 48 -15.53 -12.77 11.23
N GLY A 49 -15.83 -13.24 10.01
CA GLY A 49 -16.67 -14.43 9.80
C GLY A 49 -18.18 -14.14 9.81
N THR A 50 -18.60 -12.89 9.67
CA THR A 50 -20.00 -12.58 9.32
C THR A 50 -20.37 -13.30 8.03
N GLY A 51 -21.61 -13.79 7.90
CA GLY A 51 -22.07 -14.46 6.68
C GLY A 51 -21.78 -13.66 5.40
N GLY A 52 -21.62 -14.36 4.27
CA GLY A 52 -21.10 -13.77 3.03
C GLY A 52 -21.82 -12.52 2.54
N ALA A 53 -23.14 -12.43 2.71
CA ALA A 53 -23.92 -11.24 2.35
C ALA A 53 -23.58 -10.01 3.22
N ALA A 54 -23.44 -10.19 4.54
CA ALA A 54 -23.06 -9.11 5.46
C ALA A 54 -21.62 -8.65 5.21
N ALA A 55 -20.71 -9.58 4.92
CA ALA A 55 -19.33 -9.25 4.57
C ALA A 55 -19.25 -8.41 3.29
N VAL A 56 -19.99 -8.80 2.24
CA VAL A 56 -20.09 -8.04 1.00
C VAL A 56 -20.69 -6.65 1.23
N ALA A 57 -21.75 -6.53 2.03
CA ALA A 57 -22.36 -5.24 2.34
C ALA A 57 -21.39 -4.29 3.07
N PHE A 58 -20.57 -4.82 3.98
CA PHE A 58 -19.53 -4.05 4.65
C PHE A 58 -18.44 -3.57 3.67
N LEU A 59 -17.97 -4.44 2.77
CA LEU A 59 -17.01 -4.06 1.73
C LEU A 59 -17.57 -3.01 0.77
N ASP A 60 -18.86 -3.10 0.42
CA ASP A 60 -19.56 -2.13 -0.43
C ASP A 60 -19.68 -0.77 0.27
N GLN A 61 -20.04 -0.76 1.56
CA GLN A 61 -20.04 0.45 2.37
C GLN A 61 -18.64 1.08 2.47
N THR A 62 -17.61 0.26 2.70
CA THR A 62 -16.20 0.69 2.73
C THR A 62 -15.81 1.37 1.41
N LEU A 63 -16.12 0.72 0.28
CA LEU A 63 -15.86 1.24 -1.05
C LEU A 63 -16.59 2.57 -1.29
N SER A 64 -17.87 2.66 -0.91
CA SER A 64 -18.65 3.89 -1.05
C SER A 64 -18.01 5.06 -0.30
N ILE A 65 -17.53 4.84 0.93
CA ILE A 65 -16.85 5.87 1.73
C ILE A 65 -15.54 6.30 1.05
N GLN A 66 -14.73 5.34 0.57
CA GLN A 66 -13.48 5.64 -0.13
C GLN A 66 -13.72 6.43 -1.43
N GLN A 67 -14.74 6.07 -2.21
CA GLN A 67 -15.13 6.78 -3.43
C GLN A 67 -15.60 8.21 -3.11
N ARG A 68 -16.40 8.41 -2.05
CA ARG A 68 -16.82 9.76 -1.61
C ARG A 68 -15.64 10.62 -1.20
N ALA A 69 -14.74 10.09 -0.37
CA ALA A 69 -13.55 10.80 0.08
C ALA A 69 -12.62 11.19 -1.08
N LEU A 70 -12.49 10.31 -2.07
CA LEU A 70 -11.59 10.53 -3.21
C LEU A 70 -12.17 11.47 -4.27
N ARG A 71 -13.46 11.30 -4.63
CA ARG A 71 -14.10 11.97 -5.78
C ARG A 71 -14.94 13.18 -5.40
N HIS A 72 -15.51 13.16 -4.19
CA HIS A 72 -16.44 14.19 -3.73
C HIS A 72 -16.04 14.74 -2.34
N PRO A 73 -14.78 15.15 -2.13
CA PRO A 73 -14.41 15.85 -0.91
C PRO A 73 -15.12 17.20 -0.87
N GLN A 74 -15.83 17.46 0.22
CA GLN A 74 -16.52 18.72 0.50
C GLN A 74 -15.72 19.44 1.57
N LEU A 75 -14.72 20.20 1.13
CA LEU A 75 -13.86 20.96 2.05
C LEU A 75 -14.60 22.22 2.49
N ALA A 76 -14.64 22.49 3.79
CA ALA A 76 -15.03 23.80 4.29
C ALA A 76 -14.08 24.88 3.72
N PRO A 77 -14.57 26.11 3.43
CA PRO A 77 -13.77 27.14 2.76
C PRO A 77 -12.40 27.39 3.40
N GLN A 78 -12.35 27.43 4.74
CA GLN A 78 -11.11 27.62 5.50
C GLN A 78 -10.12 26.46 5.32
N VAL A 79 -10.61 25.22 5.20
CA VAL A 79 -9.77 24.03 4.98
C VAL A 79 -9.20 24.04 3.55
N ALA A 80 -10.00 24.44 2.57
CA ALA A 80 -9.56 24.56 1.18
C ALA A 80 -8.44 25.61 1.03
N GLU A 81 -8.59 26.78 1.66
CA GLU A 81 -7.56 27.82 1.63
C GLU A 81 -6.27 27.36 2.33
N LEU A 82 -6.40 26.68 3.48
CA LEU A 82 -5.25 26.16 4.20
C LEU A 82 -4.54 25.06 3.42
N GLN A 83 -5.27 24.18 2.72
CA GLN A 83 -4.68 23.10 1.93
C GLN A 83 -3.66 23.63 0.91
N ASP A 84 -4.00 24.70 0.20
CA ASP A 84 -3.10 25.30 -0.80
C ASP A 84 -1.86 25.92 -0.14
N LYS A 85 -2.03 26.57 1.01
CA LYS A 85 -0.92 27.15 1.79
C LYS A 85 0.01 26.07 2.35
N VAL A 86 -0.54 25.02 2.96
CA VAL A 86 0.22 23.88 3.48
C VAL A 86 0.97 23.20 2.34
N TYR A 87 0.31 22.95 1.20
CA TYR A 87 0.97 22.33 0.05
C TYR A 87 2.13 23.18 -0.47
N LYS A 88 1.96 24.51 -0.51
CA LYS A 88 3.04 25.45 -0.88
C LYS A 88 4.20 25.43 0.12
N SER A 89 3.91 25.49 1.42
CA SER A 89 4.96 25.46 2.46
C SER A 89 5.70 24.13 2.52
N LEU A 90 5.01 23.00 2.33
CA LEU A 90 5.65 21.68 2.20
C LEU A 90 6.55 21.61 0.96
N ARG A 91 6.13 22.24 -0.15
CA ARG A 91 6.96 22.33 -1.35
C ARG A 91 8.21 23.18 -1.15
N SER A 92 8.12 24.32 -0.48
CA SER A 92 9.30 25.14 -0.16
C SER A 92 10.07 24.66 1.06
N PHE A 93 9.53 23.67 1.79
CA PHE A 93 10.01 23.20 3.09
C PHE A 93 10.15 24.35 4.11
N ASP A 94 9.22 25.30 4.07
CA ASP A 94 9.22 26.48 4.95
C ASP A 94 8.48 26.17 6.27
N LEU A 95 9.21 25.62 7.26
CA LEU A 95 8.60 25.15 8.51
C LEU A 95 8.16 26.30 9.42
N SER A 96 8.90 27.42 9.43
CA SER A 96 8.44 28.65 10.09
C SER A 96 7.12 29.16 9.53
N GLY A 97 7.01 29.25 8.19
CA GLY A 97 5.75 29.65 7.55
C GLY A 97 4.62 28.65 7.79
N LEU A 98 4.93 27.36 7.86
CA LEU A 98 3.96 26.32 8.22
C LEU A 98 3.49 26.46 9.67
N TYR A 99 4.37 26.72 10.63
CA TYR A 99 4.03 26.97 12.03
C TYR A 99 3.15 28.22 12.18
N ASP A 100 3.47 29.30 11.47
CA ASP A 100 2.72 30.55 11.54
C ASP A 100 1.31 30.45 10.92
N MET A 101 1.07 29.55 9.98
CA MET A 101 -0.24 29.39 9.35
C MET A 101 -1.23 28.51 10.14
N LEU A 102 -0.77 27.81 11.18
CA LEU A 102 -1.66 26.97 11.98
C LEU A 102 -2.66 27.83 12.78
N PRO A 103 -3.97 27.54 12.70
CA PRO A 103 -5.03 28.40 13.21
C PRO A 103 -5.17 28.38 14.74
N ASP A 104 -4.96 27.24 15.40
CA ASP A 104 -5.03 27.17 16.86
C ASP A 104 -3.71 27.65 17.46
N ARG A 105 -3.80 28.71 18.26
CA ARG A 105 -2.67 29.30 19.00
C ARG A 105 -2.95 29.43 20.50
N GLN A 106 -4.04 28.84 20.99
CA GLN A 106 -4.45 28.95 22.39
C GLN A 106 -3.53 28.14 23.32
N HIS A 107 -2.80 27.18 22.75
CA HIS A 107 -1.95 26.21 23.44
C HIS A 107 -0.45 26.51 23.27
N ALA A 108 -0.08 27.79 23.14
CA ALA A 108 1.31 28.20 22.97
C ALA A 108 2.26 27.54 24.01
N PRO A 109 3.45 27.05 23.61
CA PRO A 109 4.13 27.30 22.33
C PRO A 109 3.69 26.39 21.17
N TRP A 110 2.72 25.50 21.36
CA TRP A 110 2.18 24.69 20.28
C TRP A 110 1.17 25.49 19.46
N HIS A 111 1.36 25.49 18.15
CA HIS A 111 0.30 25.83 17.21
C HIS A 111 -0.24 24.55 16.59
N ALA A 112 -1.54 24.53 16.29
CA ALA A 112 -2.20 23.32 15.82
C ALA A 112 -3.31 23.57 14.80
N ILE A 113 -3.70 22.49 14.11
CA ILE A 113 -4.98 22.36 13.44
C ILE A 113 -5.61 21.02 13.78
N THR A 114 -6.93 21.00 13.96
CA THR A 114 -7.70 19.76 14.07
C THR A 114 -8.75 19.71 12.96
N LEU A 115 -8.71 18.63 12.18
CA LEU A 115 -9.61 18.37 11.08
C LEU A 115 -10.55 17.23 11.44
N SER A 116 -11.83 17.38 11.10
CA SER A 116 -12.81 16.28 11.07
C SER A 116 -13.15 15.94 9.63
N GLY A 117 -13.23 14.64 9.34
CA GLY A 117 -13.70 14.09 8.07
C GLY A 117 -14.86 13.15 8.32
N MET A 118 -15.95 13.22 7.55
CA MET A 118 -17.04 12.25 7.68
C MET A 118 -17.86 12.10 6.40
N PRO A 119 -18.46 10.92 6.15
CA PRO A 119 -19.45 10.76 5.08
C PRO A 119 -20.65 11.71 5.29
N ALA A 120 -21.01 12.50 4.28
CA ALA A 120 -22.10 13.47 4.35
C ALA A 120 -22.89 13.51 3.03
N GLY A 121 -24.14 13.03 3.03
CA GLY A 121 -24.94 12.91 1.82
C GLY A 121 -24.21 12.09 0.75
N THR A 122 -24.01 12.69 -0.43
CA THR A 122 -23.28 12.08 -1.56
C THR A 122 -21.77 12.34 -1.53
N GLY A 123 -21.25 13.10 -0.56
CA GLY A 123 -19.85 13.50 -0.45
C GLY A 123 -19.18 13.08 0.84
N TYR A 124 -17.97 13.60 1.05
CA TYR A 124 -17.19 13.44 2.28
C TYR A 124 -16.82 14.82 2.81
N ALA A 125 -17.47 15.25 3.88
CA ALA A 125 -17.27 16.58 4.46
C ALA A 125 -15.96 16.63 5.26
N VAL A 126 -15.16 17.67 5.04
CA VAL A 126 -13.93 17.93 5.80
C VAL A 126 -13.99 19.33 6.39
N ASN A 127 -13.93 19.42 7.71
CA ASN A 127 -14.07 20.67 8.45
C ASN A 127 -12.89 20.87 9.40
N ASP A 128 -12.51 22.12 9.59
CA ASP A 128 -11.71 22.55 10.75
C ASP A 128 -12.61 22.55 11.99
N VAL A 129 -12.12 21.98 13.09
CA VAL A 129 -12.85 21.83 14.37
C VAL A 129 -11.95 22.24 15.54
N PRO A 130 -12.52 22.63 16.70
CA PRO A 130 -11.72 23.01 17.88
C PRO A 130 -10.73 21.91 18.28
N PHE A 131 -9.56 22.31 18.81
CA PHE A 131 -8.47 21.41 19.21
C PHE A 131 -8.92 20.30 20.16
N GLU A 132 -9.79 20.62 21.11
CA GLU A 132 -10.32 19.70 22.11
C GLU A 132 -11.17 18.58 21.48
N SER A 133 -11.69 18.79 20.27
CA SER A 133 -12.47 17.79 19.53
C SER A 133 -11.66 16.53 19.26
N PHE A 134 -10.33 16.62 19.19
CA PHE A 134 -9.46 15.46 19.01
C PHE A 134 -9.55 14.47 20.18
N ALA A 135 -9.93 14.90 21.39
CA ALA A 135 -10.13 14.00 22.53
C ALA A 135 -11.30 13.01 22.29
N GLY A 136 -12.23 13.36 21.41
CA GLY A 136 -13.39 12.53 21.07
C GLY A 136 -13.06 11.27 20.25
N THR A 137 -14.14 10.53 19.97
CA THR A 137 -14.13 9.36 19.07
C THR A 137 -14.78 9.74 17.74
N PRO A 138 -14.12 9.52 16.60
CA PRO A 138 -14.74 9.77 15.30
C PRO A 138 -15.98 8.87 15.12
N SER A 139 -17.07 9.47 14.68
CA SER A 139 -18.34 8.77 14.38
C SER A 139 -19.07 9.55 13.29
N PRO A 140 -19.77 8.90 12.33
CA PRO A 140 -20.02 7.45 12.20
C PRO A 140 -18.85 6.65 11.57
N TYR A 141 -19.08 5.39 11.16
CA TYR A 141 -18.12 4.60 10.38
C TYR A 141 -17.54 5.38 9.19
N GLY A 142 -16.21 5.34 9.03
CA GLY A 142 -15.49 6.12 8.03
C GLY A 142 -15.23 7.58 8.42
N ALA A 143 -15.68 8.03 9.60
CA ALA A 143 -15.26 9.32 10.14
C ALA A 143 -13.78 9.29 10.56
N LEU A 144 -13.14 10.45 10.43
CA LEU A 144 -11.75 10.73 10.72
C LEU A 144 -11.66 11.96 11.62
N LEU A 145 -10.76 11.93 12.61
CA LEU A 145 -10.25 13.13 13.28
C LEU A 145 -8.73 13.14 13.07
N ALA A 146 -8.17 14.25 12.59
CA ALA A 146 -6.73 14.41 12.42
C ALA A 146 -6.27 15.68 13.12
N GLN A 147 -5.18 15.62 13.87
CA GLN A 147 -4.58 16.74 14.56
C GLN A 147 -3.12 16.85 14.15
N PHE A 148 -2.69 18.06 13.82
CA PHE A 148 -1.32 18.38 13.47
C PHE A 148 -0.86 19.55 14.32
N GLU A 149 0.27 19.38 14.99
CA GLU A 149 0.80 20.32 15.97
C GLU A 149 2.27 20.58 15.66
N MET A 150 2.70 21.83 15.84
CA MET A 150 4.10 22.23 15.71
C MET A 150 4.48 23.19 16.84
N GLN A 151 5.71 23.10 17.34
CA GLN A 151 6.31 24.12 18.20
C GLN A 151 7.77 24.37 17.78
N PRO A 152 8.30 25.59 17.96
CA PRO A 152 9.72 25.85 17.81
C PRO A 152 10.48 25.20 18.97
N VAL A 153 11.63 24.60 18.68
CA VAL A 153 12.56 24.09 19.69
C VAL A 153 13.53 25.22 20.02
N ALA A 154 13.62 25.57 21.31
CA ALA A 154 14.51 26.63 21.78
C ALA A 154 15.93 26.44 21.22
N HIS A 155 16.53 27.53 20.73
CA HIS A 155 17.88 27.53 20.19
C HIS A 155 18.86 26.88 21.16
N THR A 156 19.27 25.66 20.84
CA THR A 156 20.48 25.07 21.38
C THR A 156 21.60 25.52 20.47
N ASP A 157 22.59 26.23 21.00
CA ASP A 157 23.78 26.69 20.27
C ASP A 157 24.31 25.54 19.40
N GLY A 158 24.12 25.66 18.09
CA GLY A 158 24.40 24.59 17.16
C GLY A 158 24.34 25.11 15.72
N PRO A 159 25.19 24.61 14.81
CA PRO A 159 25.40 25.21 13.49
C PRO A 159 24.24 25.01 12.50
N PHE A 160 23.12 24.45 12.95
CA PHE A 160 22.15 23.79 12.06
C PHE A 160 20.88 24.61 11.76
N GLY A 161 20.63 25.74 12.41
CA GLY A 161 19.44 26.60 12.17
C GLY A 161 18.25 26.30 13.09
N ASP A 162 17.08 26.85 12.75
CA ASP A 162 15.83 26.68 13.51
C ASP A 162 15.37 25.22 13.50
N ARG A 163 14.63 24.81 14.52
CA ARG A 163 14.11 23.45 14.65
C ARG A 163 12.66 23.49 15.09
N TYR A 164 11.86 22.57 14.57
CA TYR A 164 10.47 22.43 14.95
C TYR A 164 10.20 21.01 15.42
N GLU A 165 9.58 20.88 16.58
CA GLU A 165 8.96 19.63 17.00
C GLU A 165 7.59 19.54 16.34
N ILE A 166 7.31 18.41 15.70
CA ILE A 166 6.11 18.16 14.91
C ILE A 166 5.42 16.93 15.47
N ARG A 167 4.12 17.02 15.66
CA ARG A 167 3.26 15.91 16.07
C ARG A 167 2.08 15.81 15.11
N GLY A 168 1.85 14.61 14.60
CA GLY A 168 0.70 14.31 13.75
C GLY A 168 -0.05 13.14 14.34
N GLN A 169 -1.36 13.26 14.48
CA GLN A 169 -2.21 12.21 15.01
C GLN A 169 -3.48 12.09 14.16
N ALA A 170 -3.92 10.87 13.89
CA ALA A 170 -5.15 10.60 13.16
C ALA A 170 -5.90 9.45 13.80
N LYS A 171 -7.20 9.63 14.01
CA LYS A 171 -8.16 8.66 14.53
C LYS A 171 -9.18 8.38 13.42
N MET A 172 -9.41 7.12 13.09
CA MET A 172 -10.41 6.72 12.11
C MET A 172 -11.35 5.67 12.71
N ASN A 173 -12.65 5.85 12.52
CA ASN A 173 -13.63 4.81 12.82
C ASN A 173 -13.57 3.74 11.72
N THR A 174 -13.13 2.55 12.10
CA THR A 174 -12.94 1.39 11.22
C THR A 174 -14.08 0.37 11.32
N GLY A 175 -15.17 0.71 12.00
CA GLY A 175 -16.41 -0.06 12.02
C GLY A 175 -16.21 -1.42 12.68
N ILE A 176 -16.68 -2.49 12.04
CA ILE A 176 -16.62 -3.83 12.62
C ILE A 176 -15.24 -4.51 12.54
N LEU A 177 -14.21 -3.85 11.97
CA LEU A 177 -12.90 -4.46 11.76
C LEU A 177 -12.22 -4.81 13.08
N ARG A 178 -11.98 -6.10 13.33
CA ARG A 178 -11.27 -6.57 14.53
C ARG A 178 -9.87 -7.07 14.17
N TRP A 179 -8.91 -6.86 15.06
CA TRP A 179 -7.52 -7.24 14.79
C TRP A 179 -7.33 -8.74 14.46
N PRO A 180 -7.97 -9.70 15.16
CA PRO A 180 -7.90 -11.11 14.77
C PRO A 180 -8.40 -11.39 13.35
N ALA A 181 -9.43 -10.66 12.89
CA ALA A 181 -9.97 -10.77 11.54
C ALA A 181 -8.98 -10.23 10.49
N VAL A 182 -8.27 -9.14 10.82
CA VAL A 182 -7.20 -8.60 9.98
C VAL A 182 -6.05 -9.60 9.84
N LEU A 183 -5.61 -10.22 10.95
CA LEU A 183 -4.57 -11.26 10.91
C LEU A 183 -4.98 -12.47 10.09
N GLU A 184 -6.24 -12.91 10.21
CA GLU A 184 -6.75 -14.04 9.43
C GLU A 184 -6.88 -13.71 7.94
N ALA A 185 -7.36 -12.52 7.60
CA ALA A 185 -7.40 -12.03 6.23
C ALA A 185 -6.00 -12.00 5.59
N LEU A 186 -5.00 -11.49 6.31
CA LEU A 186 -3.60 -11.51 5.86
C LEU A 186 -3.08 -12.94 5.68
N ARG A 187 -3.40 -13.84 6.62
CA ARG A 187 -3.00 -15.24 6.56
C ARG A 187 -3.57 -15.93 5.31
N LEU A 188 -4.88 -15.79 5.07
CA LEU A 188 -5.56 -16.33 3.90
C LEU A 188 -5.01 -15.70 2.61
N GLY A 189 -4.72 -14.40 2.59
CA GLY A 189 -4.16 -13.71 1.44
C GLY A 189 -2.78 -14.26 1.03
N LEU A 190 -1.88 -14.43 2.01
CA LEU A 190 -0.57 -15.04 1.78
C LEU A 190 -0.69 -16.51 1.37
N GLU A 191 -1.59 -17.28 1.99
CA GLU A 191 -1.84 -18.66 1.61
C GLU A 191 -2.33 -18.77 0.16
N HIS A 192 -3.32 -17.96 -0.22
CA HIS A 192 -3.91 -17.98 -1.55
C HIS A 192 -2.93 -17.50 -2.64
N THR A 193 -2.02 -16.60 -2.29
CA THR A 193 -0.95 -16.13 -3.21
C THR A 193 0.16 -17.16 -3.36
N SER A 194 0.57 -17.79 -2.25
CA SER A 194 1.67 -18.78 -2.25
C SER A 194 1.26 -20.16 -2.77
N ARG A 195 -0.03 -20.51 -2.66
CA ARG A 195 -0.58 -21.80 -3.09
C ARG A 195 -1.72 -21.58 -4.09
N PRO A 196 -1.50 -21.82 -5.38
CA PRO A 196 -2.59 -21.81 -6.35
C PRO A 196 -3.68 -22.80 -5.96
N ALA A 197 -4.94 -22.37 -6.09
CA ALA A 197 -6.07 -23.25 -5.82
C ALA A 197 -6.09 -24.40 -6.84
N PRO A 198 -6.50 -25.61 -6.46
CA PRO A 198 -6.63 -26.74 -7.38
C PRO A 198 -7.91 -26.62 -8.25
N ILE A 199 -8.12 -25.43 -8.82
CA ILE A 199 -9.30 -25.05 -9.61
C ILE A 199 -8.82 -24.63 -10.99
N GLN A 200 -9.42 -25.21 -12.03
CA GLN A 200 -9.12 -24.90 -13.42
C GLN A 200 -9.48 -23.44 -13.73
N VAL A 201 -8.57 -22.75 -14.41
CA VAL A 201 -8.79 -21.40 -14.90
C VAL A 201 -9.48 -21.47 -16.27
N PRO A 202 -10.52 -20.66 -16.53
CA PRO A 202 -11.11 -20.56 -17.86
C PRO A 202 -10.05 -20.23 -18.93
N GLN A 203 -10.08 -20.96 -20.05
CA GLN A 203 -9.05 -20.85 -21.09
C GLN A 203 -8.92 -19.42 -21.65
N ALA A 204 -10.03 -18.70 -21.77
CA ALA A 204 -10.03 -17.31 -22.20
C ALA A 204 -9.24 -16.39 -21.25
N THR A 205 -9.38 -16.60 -19.92
CA THR A 205 -8.62 -15.86 -18.91
C THR A 205 -7.14 -16.19 -18.97
N LEU A 206 -6.80 -17.48 -19.10
CA LEU A 206 -5.41 -17.92 -19.24
C LEU A 206 -4.74 -17.27 -20.46
N GLN A 207 -5.42 -17.28 -21.61
CA GLN A 207 -4.93 -16.64 -22.84
C GLN A 207 -4.79 -15.12 -22.70
N ALA A 208 -5.71 -14.46 -21.98
CA ALA A 208 -5.62 -13.02 -21.73
C ALA A 208 -4.38 -12.68 -20.88
N VAL A 209 -4.10 -13.48 -19.85
CA VAL A 209 -2.94 -13.30 -18.97
C VAL A 209 -1.64 -13.59 -19.70
N GLN A 210 -1.58 -14.67 -20.50
CA GLN A 210 -0.42 -15.01 -21.33
C GLN A 210 -0.02 -13.88 -22.27
N LYS A 211 -1.00 -13.18 -22.86
CA LYS A 211 -0.72 -12.01 -23.73
C LYS A 211 -0.05 -10.85 -23.00
N THR A 212 -0.33 -10.69 -21.71
CA THR A 212 0.21 -9.60 -20.89
C THR A 212 1.44 -10.01 -20.07
N SER A 213 1.76 -11.31 -20.02
CA SER A 213 2.75 -11.88 -19.12
C SER A 213 3.58 -12.99 -19.78
N ALA A 214 3.89 -12.83 -21.07
CA ALA A 214 4.58 -13.83 -21.89
C ALA A 214 5.98 -14.26 -21.41
N TYR A 215 6.55 -13.56 -20.42
CA TYR A 215 7.85 -13.82 -19.82
C TYR A 215 7.77 -14.62 -18.51
N LEU A 216 6.56 -14.91 -18.00
CA LEU A 216 6.36 -15.75 -16.82
C LEU A 216 6.35 -17.24 -17.21
N SER A 217 6.69 -18.12 -16.27
CA SER A 217 6.53 -19.57 -16.47
C SER A 217 5.06 -19.96 -16.58
N ASP A 218 4.77 -21.16 -17.10
CA ASP A 218 3.39 -21.68 -17.15
C ASP A 218 2.75 -21.79 -15.75
N HIS A 219 3.55 -22.17 -14.76
CA HIS A 219 3.10 -22.26 -13.36
C HIS A 219 2.69 -20.89 -12.82
N ASP A 220 3.56 -19.89 -12.95
CA ASP A 220 3.34 -18.53 -12.46
C ASP A 220 2.19 -17.84 -13.21
N THR A 221 2.11 -18.09 -14.53
CA THR A 221 0.98 -17.65 -15.37
C THR A 221 -0.34 -18.23 -14.86
N GLY A 222 -0.36 -19.51 -14.48
CA GLY A 222 -1.53 -20.15 -13.90
C GLY A 222 -1.99 -19.48 -12.61
N VAL A 223 -1.06 -19.14 -11.71
CA VAL A 223 -1.37 -18.43 -10.46
C VAL A 223 -1.96 -17.06 -10.76
N LEU A 224 -1.30 -16.26 -11.61
CA LEU A 224 -1.76 -14.94 -11.99
C LEU A 224 -3.15 -15.01 -12.66
N ALA A 225 -3.40 -16.04 -13.45
CA ALA A 225 -4.68 -16.24 -14.12
C ALA A 225 -5.83 -16.60 -13.17
N GLN A 226 -5.54 -17.23 -12.02
CA GLN A 226 -6.55 -17.41 -10.97
C GLN A 226 -6.96 -16.08 -10.33
N PHE A 227 -6.01 -15.17 -10.10
CA PHE A 227 -6.31 -13.81 -9.64
C PHE A 227 -7.10 -13.03 -10.69
N ALA A 228 -6.69 -13.09 -11.96
CA ALA A 228 -7.41 -12.45 -13.06
C ALA A 228 -8.84 -13.00 -13.23
N ALA A 229 -9.06 -14.29 -12.97
CA ALA A 229 -10.40 -14.88 -13.02
C ALA A 229 -11.33 -14.38 -11.90
N ALA A 230 -10.76 -14.14 -10.71
CA ALA A 230 -11.51 -13.70 -9.53
C ALA A 230 -11.72 -12.18 -9.47
N PHE A 231 -10.79 -11.41 -10.02
CA PHE A 231 -10.80 -9.94 -10.06
C PHE A 231 -10.60 -9.43 -11.50
N PRO A 232 -11.48 -9.80 -12.45
CA PRO A 232 -11.28 -9.51 -13.87
C PRO A 232 -11.22 -8.01 -14.16
N GLU A 233 -12.05 -7.18 -13.51
CA GLU A 233 -12.07 -5.75 -13.77
C GLU A 233 -10.84 -5.07 -13.18
N LEU A 234 -10.44 -5.45 -11.96
CA LEU A 234 -9.22 -4.92 -11.34
C LEU A 234 -7.96 -5.33 -12.12
N PHE A 235 -7.89 -6.58 -12.57
CA PHE A 235 -6.80 -7.07 -13.42
C PHE A 235 -6.76 -6.32 -14.76
N ALA A 236 -7.91 -6.16 -15.42
CA ALA A 236 -8.01 -5.40 -16.66
C ALA A 236 -7.56 -3.95 -16.46
N TRP A 237 -8.03 -3.27 -15.40
CA TRP A 237 -7.61 -1.92 -15.06
C TRP A 237 -6.09 -1.82 -14.87
N PHE A 238 -5.50 -2.69 -14.04
CA PHE A 238 -4.06 -2.69 -13.80
C PHE A 238 -3.25 -2.95 -15.08
N SER A 239 -3.70 -3.89 -15.91
CA SER A 239 -3.04 -4.24 -17.19
C SER A 239 -2.96 -3.07 -18.19
N THR A 240 -3.78 -2.02 -18.00
CA THR A 240 -3.74 -0.81 -18.82
C THR A 240 -2.55 0.10 -18.54
N PHE A 241 -1.78 -0.14 -17.49
CA PHE A 241 -0.61 0.68 -17.16
C PHE A 241 0.52 -0.06 -16.45
N GLY A 242 0.33 -1.32 -16.06
CA GLY A 242 1.34 -2.12 -15.40
C GLY A 242 1.21 -3.60 -15.71
N HIS A 243 2.19 -4.36 -15.26
CA HIS A 243 2.21 -5.82 -15.34
C HIS A 243 3.05 -6.41 -14.21
N VAL A 244 2.86 -7.70 -13.94
CA VAL A 244 3.73 -8.48 -13.05
C VAL A 244 4.93 -8.92 -13.87
N ALA A 245 6.04 -8.21 -13.79
CA ALA A 245 7.27 -8.43 -14.57
C ALA A 245 8.05 -9.68 -14.17
N ASP A 246 7.83 -10.17 -12.97
CA ASP A 246 8.41 -11.41 -12.47
C ASP A 246 7.53 -11.95 -11.35
N LEU A 247 7.37 -13.27 -11.34
CA LEU A 247 6.69 -14.00 -10.30
C LEU A 247 7.42 -15.33 -10.20
N SER A 248 7.94 -15.64 -9.03
CA SER A 248 8.53 -16.95 -8.76
C SER A 248 7.90 -17.49 -7.50
N LEU A 249 7.26 -18.65 -7.64
CA LEU A 249 6.70 -19.45 -6.57
C LEU A 249 7.42 -20.79 -6.54
N THR A 250 8.53 -20.85 -5.80
CA THR A 250 9.28 -22.10 -5.63
C THR A 250 8.99 -22.69 -4.26
N SER A 251 8.79 -24.00 -4.20
CA SER A 251 8.69 -24.72 -2.93
C SER A 251 9.91 -25.59 -2.73
N ASP A 252 10.40 -25.65 -1.49
CA ASP A 252 11.47 -26.57 -1.11
C ASP A 252 10.99 -28.05 -1.07
N SER A 253 9.69 -28.32 -1.23
CA SER A 253 9.18 -29.69 -1.36
C SER A 253 7.95 -29.78 -2.27
N ALA A 254 7.76 -30.95 -2.88
CA ALA A 254 6.65 -31.22 -3.80
C ALA A 254 5.27 -31.27 -3.11
N THR A 255 5.19 -31.31 -1.77
CA THR A 255 3.93 -31.62 -1.07
C THR A 255 3.66 -30.82 0.21
N ALA A 256 4.67 -30.29 0.89
CA ALA A 256 4.48 -29.44 2.08
C ALA A 256 5.80 -28.77 2.48
N GLY A 257 6.01 -27.53 2.04
CA GLY A 257 7.19 -26.75 2.38
C GLY A 257 6.90 -25.26 2.42
N PRO A 258 7.85 -24.46 2.94
CA PRO A 258 7.82 -23.02 2.73
C PRO A 258 7.91 -22.73 1.22
N TYR A 259 7.18 -21.72 0.80
CA TYR A 259 7.19 -21.19 -0.57
C TYR A 259 7.99 -19.90 -0.57
N HIS A 260 8.95 -19.80 -1.48
CA HIS A 260 9.58 -18.54 -1.79
C HIS A 260 8.64 -17.77 -2.72
N LEU A 261 8.15 -16.62 -2.24
CA LEU A 261 7.34 -15.70 -3.01
C LEU A 261 8.21 -14.51 -3.41
N TYR A 262 8.56 -14.46 -4.69
CA TYR A 262 9.11 -13.28 -5.34
C TYR A 262 8.07 -12.71 -6.30
N VAL A 263 7.74 -11.43 -6.15
CA VAL A 263 6.87 -10.73 -7.10
C VAL A 263 7.49 -9.40 -7.48
N ALA A 264 7.57 -9.12 -8.77
CA ALA A 264 7.96 -7.82 -9.28
C ALA A 264 6.85 -7.21 -10.14
N ILE A 265 6.45 -6.01 -9.77
CA ILE A 265 5.48 -5.19 -10.50
C ILE A 265 6.25 -4.12 -11.25
N GLN A 266 5.92 -3.93 -12.52
CA GLN A 266 6.51 -2.89 -13.35
C GLN A 266 5.41 -2.10 -14.05
N LEU A 267 5.57 -0.78 -14.05
CA LEU A 267 4.69 0.11 -14.79
C LEU A 267 5.15 0.22 -16.25
N ASP A 268 4.20 0.21 -17.17
CA ASP A 268 4.41 0.46 -18.58
C ASP A 268 4.04 1.91 -18.86
N ASN A 269 5.08 2.77 -18.90
CA ASN A 269 4.91 4.20 -19.11
C ASN A 269 4.22 4.54 -20.45
N SER A 270 4.38 3.70 -21.49
CA SER A 270 3.73 3.94 -22.79
C SER A 270 2.21 3.77 -22.69
N ARG A 271 1.77 2.70 -22.02
CA ARG A 271 0.34 2.47 -21.76
C ARG A 271 -0.21 3.48 -20.78
N LEU A 272 0.54 3.80 -19.72
CA LEU A 272 0.17 4.85 -18.77
C LEU A 272 -0.03 6.21 -19.45
N LYS A 273 0.85 6.61 -20.39
CA LYS A 273 0.68 7.86 -21.17
C LYS A 273 -0.60 7.89 -21.99
N SER A 274 -1.03 6.74 -22.52
CA SER A 274 -2.24 6.65 -23.35
C SER A 274 -3.53 6.94 -22.58
N ARG A 275 -3.57 6.60 -21.28
CA ARG A 275 -4.80 6.70 -20.45
C ARG A 275 -4.70 7.73 -19.32
N TYR A 276 -3.53 7.90 -18.74
CA TYR A 276 -3.25 8.75 -17.57
C TYR A 276 -2.02 9.63 -17.79
N LYS A 277 -2.03 10.44 -18.86
CA LYS A 277 -0.89 11.27 -19.27
C LYS A 277 -0.23 12.05 -18.12
N SER A 278 -1.01 12.72 -17.27
CA SER A 278 -0.44 13.50 -16.16
C SER A 278 0.27 12.65 -15.10
N VAL A 279 -0.17 11.40 -14.90
CA VAL A 279 0.51 10.44 -14.01
C VAL A 279 1.81 9.98 -14.65
N ALA A 280 1.80 9.67 -15.95
CA ALA A 280 3.02 9.30 -16.66
C ALA A 280 4.05 10.45 -16.68
N ASP A 281 3.61 11.69 -16.95
CA ASP A 281 4.48 12.86 -16.88
C ASP A 281 5.08 13.04 -15.47
N TYR A 282 4.31 12.72 -14.42
CA TYR A 282 4.78 12.73 -13.04
C TYR A 282 5.84 11.64 -12.78
N LEU A 283 5.61 10.40 -13.22
CA LEU A 283 6.58 9.32 -13.05
C LEU A 283 7.84 9.53 -13.90
N ASP A 284 7.72 10.10 -15.10
CA ASP A 284 8.86 10.52 -15.92
C ASP A 284 9.67 11.61 -15.21
N ARG A 285 8.97 12.54 -14.53
CA ARG A 285 9.62 13.55 -13.70
C ARG A 285 10.35 12.92 -12.53
N LEU A 286 9.89 11.81 -11.95
CA LEU A 286 10.68 11.06 -10.97
C LEU A 286 11.94 10.51 -11.65
N GLY A 287 11.82 9.84 -12.80
CA GLY A 287 12.98 9.31 -13.54
C GLY A 287 13.87 8.45 -12.63
N ASP A 288 15.19 8.64 -12.67
CA ASP A 288 16.14 7.94 -11.81
C ASP A 288 16.34 8.57 -10.42
N PHE A 289 15.32 9.28 -9.93
CA PHE A 289 15.39 9.99 -8.65
C PHE A 289 15.71 9.09 -7.47
N MET A 290 15.13 7.89 -7.39
CA MET A 290 15.26 7.04 -6.22
C MET A 290 15.40 5.55 -6.56
N THR A 291 16.37 4.91 -5.91
CA THR A 291 16.42 3.45 -5.79
C THR A 291 16.56 3.09 -4.33
N GLY A 292 15.90 2.03 -3.87
CA GLY A 292 15.99 1.65 -2.46
C GLY A 292 15.71 0.18 -2.19
N THR A 293 16.23 -0.28 -1.05
CA THR A 293 15.90 -1.56 -0.46
C THR A 293 15.36 -1.35 0.95
N PHE A 294 14.32 -2.09 1.31
CA PHE A 294 13.68 -2.08 2.61
C PHE A 294 13.59 -3.51 3.10
N ASN A 295 14.26 -3.82 4.21
CA ASN A 295 14.26 -5.16 4.79
C ASN A 295 13.55 -5.15 6.14
N VAL A 296 12.70 -6.13 6.39
CA VAL A 296 12.12 -6.42 7.71
C VAL A 296 12.85 -7.65 8.27
N SER A 297 13.44 -7.53 9.45
CA SER A 297 14.23 -8.58 10.08
C SER A 297 13.94 -8.69 11.57
N SER A 298 14.01 -9.89 12.14
CA SER A 298 14.06 -10.09 13.59
C SER A 298 15.35 -10.83 13.96
N ALA A 299 15.49 -11.17 15.25
CA ALA A 299 16.54 -12.08 15.69
C ALA A 299 16.52 -13.41 14.92
N ASP A 300 15.38 -13.83 14.37
CA ASP A 300 15.22 -15.10 13.66
C ASP A 300 15.71 -15.07 12.20
N GLY A 301 15.86 -13.89 11.61
CA GLY A 301 16.26 -13.70 10.22
C GLY A 301 15.44 -12.62 9.51
N ARG A 302 15.56 -12.57 8.18
CA ARG A 302 14.88 -11.60 7.29
C ARG A 302 13.51 -12.13 6.89
N TRP A 303 12.45 -11.40 7.19
CA TRP A 303 11.06 -11.73 6.89
C TRP A 303 10.60 -11.22 5.52
N LEU A 304 11.04 -10.02 5.14
CA LEU A 304 10.63 -9.34 3.91
C LEU A 304 11.81 -8.54 3.37
N ASN A 305 11.97 -8.54 2.06
CA ASN A 305 12.79 -7.59 1.31
C ASN A 305 11.93 -6.94 0.23
N ALA A 306 11.86 -5.61 0.23
CA ALA A 306 11.20 -4.82 -0.80
C ALA A 306 12.24 -3.96 -1.53
N GLN A 307 12.14 -3.89 -2.85
CA GLN A 307 13.04 -3.11 -3.70
C GLN A 307 12.24 -2.15 -4.56
N LEU A 308 12.68 -0.89 -4.63
CA LEU A 308 12.05 0.15 -5.43
C LEU A 308 13.08 0.75 -6.37
N ASP A 309 12.74 0.87 -7.64
CA ASP A 309 13.55 1.51 -8.67
C ASP A 309 12.64 2.44 -9.49
N THR A 310 12.76 3.75 -9.28
CA THR A 310 11.94 4.74 -9.99
C THR A 310 12.33 4.88 -11.46
N ALA A 311 13.59 4.59 -11.82
CA ALA A 311 14.05 4.66 -13.21
C ALA A 311 13.37 3.60 -14.06
N LYS A 312 13.24 2.39 -13.50
CA LYS A 312 12.54 1.25 -14.12
C LYS A 312 11.05 1.23 -13.82
N GLN A 313 10.57 2.13 -12.95
CA GLN A 313 9.21 2.11 -12.40
C GLN A 313 8.83 0.71 -11.89
N ARG A 314 9.75 0.07 -11.15
CA ARG A 314 9.66 -1.31 -10.69
C ARG A 314 9.64 -1.37 -9.17
N LEU A 315 8.72 -2.17 -8.63
CA LEU A 315 8.64 -2.58 -7.24
C LEU A 315 8.80 -4.10 -7.18
N ALA A 316 9.67 -4.61 -6.32
CA ALA A 316 9.80 -6.05 -6.09
C ALA A 316 9.64 -6.38 -4.60
N LEU A 317 9.01 -7.50 -4.30
CA LEU A 317 8.84 -8.07 -2.97
C LEU A 317 9.39 -9.49 -2.94
N ASP A 318 10.09 -9.84 -1.88
CA ASP A 318 10.79 -11.10 -1.68
C ASP A 318 10.56 -11.56 -0.23
N LEU A 319 9.84 -12.67 -0.05
CA LEU A 319 9.57 -13.27 1.26
C LEU A 319 9.37 -14.78 1.17
N TRP A 320 9.51 -15.46 2.30
CA TRP A 320 9.12 -16.86 2.45
C TRP A 320 7.76 -16.97 3.14
N VAL A 321 6.93 -17.90 2.69
CA VAL A 321 5.58 -18.12 3.21
C VAL A 321 5.34 -19.59 3.50
N GLU A 322 4.85 -19.93 4.68
CA GLU A 322 4.43 -21.28 5.04
C GLU A 322 3.08 -21.22 5.75
N ASN A 323 2.08 -21.95 5.24
CA ASN A 323 0.72 -22.01 5.79
C ASN A 323 0.09 -20.62 6.00
N GLY A 324 0.31 -19.72 5.02
CA GLY A 324 -0.19 -18.34 5.05
C GLY A 324 0.55 -17.42 6.00
N ARG A 325 1.71 -17.82 6.52
CA ARG A 325 2.50 -17.00 7.44
C ARG A 325 3.84 -16.66 6.82
N PRO A 326 4.35 -15.42 6.99
CA PRO A 326 5.73 -15.12 6.69
C PRO A 326 6.66 -16.07 7.44
N VAL A 327 7.80 -16.41 6.84
CA VAL A 327 8.86 -17.23 7.44
C VAL A 327 10.16 -16.43 7.38
N PRO A 328 10.89 -16.27 8.49
CA PRO A 328 12.16 -15.57 8.45
C PRO A 328 13.17 -16.42 7.67
N SER A 329 14.10 -15.77 6.99
CA SER A 329 15.16 -16.42 6.22
C SER A 329 16.54 -16.03 6.74
N ARG A 330 17.47 -16.99 6.74
CA ARG A 330 18.90 -16.77 7.01
C ARG A 330 19.71 -17.35 5.87
N ASN A 331 20.63 -16.56 5.31
CA ASN A 331 21.46 -16.96 4.18
C ASN A 331 20.63 -17.47 2.98
N GLY A 332 19.48 -16.85 2.74
CA GLY A 332 18.56 -17.23 1.64
C GLY A 332 17.70 -18.46 1.90
N GLN A 333 17.82 -19.12 3.06
CA GLN A 333 17.07 -20.32 3.40
C GLN A 333 16.03 -20.03 4.49
N PRO A 334 14.83 -20.64 4.43
CA PRO A 334 13.77 -20.43 5.41
C PRO A 334 14.13 -21.03 6.78
N ASN A 335 14.01 -20.25 7.84
CA ASN A 335 14.20 -20.65 9.23
C ASN A 335 12.85 -21.00 9.87
N ARG A 336 12.43 -22.26 9.72
CA ARG A 336 11.13 -22.77 10.19
C ARG A 336 11.02 -22.94 11.70
N ALA A 337 12.15 -23.12 12.39
CA ALA A 337 12.18 -23.31 13.84
C ALA A 337 11.63 -22.10 14.62
N SER A 338 11.61 -20.93 13.99
CA SER A 338 11.13 -19.68 14.58
C SER A 338 9.63 -19.41 14.35
N ILE A 339 8.92 -20.27 13.62
CA ILE A 339 7.48 -20.08 13.38
C ILE A 339 6.68 -20.64 14.56
N GLY A 340 6.24 -19.76 15.46
CA GLY A 340 5.29 -20.13 16.51
C GLY A 340 3.91 -20.53 15.95
N ALA A 341 3.19 -21.40 16.67
CA ALA A 341 1.82 -21.81 16.31
C ALA A 341 0.81 -20.65 16.29
N LYS A 342 1.11 -19.54 16.97
CA LYS A 342 0.37 -18.27 16.93
C LYS A 342 1.37 -17.11 16.84
N ILE A 343 0.92 -15.98 16.30
CA ILE A 343 1.67 -14.72 16.45
C ILE A 343 1.79 -14.45 17.95
N SER A 344 3.02 -14.25 18.41
CA SER A 344 3.30 -13.96 19.82
C SER A 344 2.51 -12.73 20.28
N ALA A 345 2.14 -12.70 21.57
CA ALA A 345 1.51 -11.53 22.16
C ALA A 345 2.39 -10.27 22.04
N THR A 346 3.71 -10.47 21.94
CA THR A 346 4.69 -9.41 21.64
C THR A 346 5.64 -9.87 20.54
N LEU A 347 5.89 -9.02 19.54
CA LEU A 347 6.86 -9.27 18.48
C LEU A 347 7.76 -8.05 18.31
N ASN A 348 9.07 -8.28 18.31
CA ASN A 348 10.07 -7.24 18.03
C ASN A 348 10.70 -7.47 16.67
N TRP A 349 10.80 -6.43 15.86
CA TRP A 349 11.52 -6.48 14.58
C TRP A 349 12.23 -5.17 14.30
N GLN A 350 13.10 -5.22 13.31
CA GLN A 350 13.89 -4.11 12.83
C GLN A 350 13.64 -3.94 11.34
N THR A 351 13.63 -2.70 10.91
CA THR A 351 13.65 -2.36 9.49
C THR A 351 15.00 -1.79 9.11
N TYR A 352 15.56 -2.23 8.00
CA TYR A 352 16.81 -1.72 7.46
C TYR A 352 16.57 -1.18 6.06
N THR A 353 16.74 0.14 5.90
CA THR A 353 16.49 0.85 4.65
C THR A 353 17.79 1.35 4.06
N ASN A 354 18.06 1.03 2.80
CA ASN A 354 19.11 1.67 2.01
C ASN A 354 18.45 2.45 0.90
N LEU A 355 18.72 3.75 0.82
CA LEU A 355 18.13 4.64 -0.16
C LEU A 355 19.24 5.34 -0.93
N ARG A 356 19.09 5.44 -2.25
CA ARG A 356 19.91 6.29 -3.08
C ARG A 356 19.01 7.27 -3.80
N PHE A 357 19.27 8.54 -3.58
CA PHE A 357 18.61 9.65 -4.25
C PHE A 357 19.55 10.26 -5.28
N LYS A 358 19.01 10.66 -6.44
CA LYS A 358 19.74 11.38 -7.47
C LYS A 358 18.97 12.64 -7.87
N ALA A 359 19.58 13.80 -7.65
CA ALA A 359 19.01 15.09 -8.02
C ALA A 359 20.11 16.02 -8.55
N LEU A 360 19.87 16.63 -9.72
CA LEU A 360 20.77 17.62 -10.34
C LEU A 360 22.25 17.21 -10.43
N GLY A 361 22.51 15.92 -10.65
CA GLY A 361 23.87 15.36 -10.76
C GLY A 361 24.54 15.01 -9.42
N VAL A 362 23.89 15.30 -8.29
CA VAL A 362 24.28 14.86 -6.95
C VAL A 362 23.58 13.54 -6.62
N ASN A 363 24.34 12.57 -6.11
CA ASN A 363 23.83 11.31 -5.56
C ASN A 363 24.00 11.34 -4.04
N VAL A 364 22.91 11.08 -3.31
CA VAL A 364 22.91 10.92 -1.85
C VAL A 364 22.53 9.49 -1.55
N THR A 365 23.40 8.75 -0.85
CA THR A 365 23.13 7.39 -0.41
C THR A 365 22.98 7.38 1.11
N LEU A 366 21.82 6.93 1.58
CA LEU A 366 21.57 6.60 2.98
C LEU A 366 21.72 5.09 3.13
N ARG A 367 22.66 4.65 3.96
CA ARG A 367 22.89 3.23 4.23
C ARG A 367 22.44 2.87 5.63
N ASN A 368 21.88 1.68 5.74
CA ASN A 368 21.54 1.05 7.01
C ASN A 368 20.64 1.93 7.91
N TRP A 369 19.67 2.65 7.32
CA TRP A 369 18.72 3.41 8.13
C TRP A 369 17.83 2.44 8.89
N ARG A 370 18.01 2.41 10.21
CA ARG A 370 17.37 1.45 11.10
C ARG A 370 16.13 2.05 11.75
N GLY A 371 15.06 1.26 11.76
CA GLY A 371 13.90 1.47 12.62
C GLY A 371 13.71 0.26 13.54
N ASP A 372 13.40 0.49 14.80
CA ASP A 372 13.11 -0.54 15.79
C ASP A 372 11.61 -0.56 16.08
N TRP A 373 11.00 -1.75 16.05
CA TRP A 373 9.55 -1.91 16.11
C TRP A 373 9.12 -2.93 17.14
N VAL A 374 8.01 -2.64 17.81
CA VAL A 374 7.39 -3.49 18.81
C VAL A 374 5.90 -3.60 18.49
N TYR A 375 5.42 -4.82 18.25
CA TYR A 375 4.00 -5.15 18.20
C TYR A 375 3.57 -5.74 19.53
N GLN A 376 2.38 -5.35 19.98
CA GLN A 376 1.73 -5.87 21.16
C GLN A 376 0.26 -6.19 20.84
N ALA A 377 -0.13 -7.45 21.01
CA ALA A 377 -1.53 -7.83 21.05
C ALA A 377 -2.16 -7.31 22.35
N ARG A 378 -3.37 -6.76 22.26
CA ARG A 378 -4.15 -6.29 23.41
C ARG A 378 -5.50 -7.03 23.45
N PRO A 379 -6.15 -7.17 24.62
CA PRO A 379 -7.47 -7.80 24.71
C PRO A 379 -8.51 -7.15 23.79
N ASP A 380 -8.39 -5.84 23.58
CA ASP A 380 -9.25 -5.00 22.76
C ASP A 380 -8.61 -4.61 21.41
N GLY A 381 -7.50 -5.22 20.98
CA GLY A 381 -6.93 -4.94 19.65
C GLY A 381 -5.41 -5.08 19.58
N MET A 382 -4.71 -4.04 19.11
CA MET A 382 -3.25 -4.06 18.98
C MET A 382 -2.61 -2.69 19.13
N ALA A 383 -1.30 -2.71 19.39
CA ALA A 383 -0.41 -1.57 19.22
C ALA A 383 0.85 -1.98 18.46
N ILE A 384 1.33 -1.08 17.61
CA ILE A 384 2.62 -1.14 16.93
C ILE A 384 3.33 0.18 17.24
N ASP A 385 4.51 0.08 17.85
CA ASP A 385 5.36 1.21 18.21
C ASP A 385 6.67 1.10 17.43
N GLY A 386 7.04 2.17 16.73
CA GLY A 386 8.23 2.26 15.90
C GLY A 386 9.09 3.45 16.28
N HIS A 387 10.40 3.26 16.37
CA HIS A 387 11.37 4.29 16.72
C HIS A 387 12.51 4.35 15.70
N PHE A 388 12.90 5.57 15.33
CA PHE A 388 14.01 5.85 14.42
C PHE A 388 15.05 6.70 15.15
N ASN A 389 15.84 6.06 16.02
CA ASN A 389 16.82 6.73 16.88
C ASN A 389 18.27 6.61 16.41
N THR A 390 18.50 5.86 15.32
CA THR A 390 19.85 5.63 14.78
C THR A 390 19.98 6.32 13.42
N PRO A 391 20.86 7.32 13.27
CA PRO A 391 21.06 7.97 11.98
C PRO A 391 21.72 6.99 10.99
N PRO A 392 21.32 7.00 9.70
CA PRO A 392 22.01 6.23 8.67
C PRO A 392 23.42 6.76 8.40
N ALA A 393 24.25 5.92 7.80
CA ALA A 393 25.48 6.41 7.17
C ALA A 393 25.12 7.15 5.88
N VAL A 394 25.63 8.36 5.70
CA VAL A 394 25.35 9.22 4.55
C VAL A 394 26.60 9.32 3.67
N GLU A 395 26.45 8.98 2.39
CA GLU A 395 27.48 9.19 1.37
C GLU A 395 26.94 10.13 0.29
N VAL A 396 27.69 11.18 -0.03
CA VAL A 396 27.35 12.11 -1.12
C VAL A 396 28.41 12.03 -2.21
N SER A 397 27.98 11.93 -3.45
CA SER A 397 28.87 11.88 -4.62
C SER A 397 28.26 12.57 -5.83
N GLY A 398 29.06 12.80 -6.88
CA GLY A 398 28.57 13.33 -8.17
C GLY A 398 29.12 14.70 -8.53
N LYS A 399 28.44 15.37 -9.46
CA LYS A 399 28.79 16.72 -9.94
C LYS A 399 27.52 17.55 -10.00
N ALA A 400 27.43 18.64 -9.24
CA ALA A 400 26.29 19.55 -9.31
C ALA A 400 26.22 20.17 -10.72
N PHE A 401 25.02 20.17 -11.32
CA PHE A 401 24.76 20.68 -12.67
C PHE A 401 25.61 20.04 -13.78
N ASN A 402 26.14 18.82 -13.58
CA ASN A 402 27.06 18.12 -14.50
C ASN A 402 28.37 18.86 -14.85
N ILE A 403 28.62 20.04 -14.30
CA ILE A 403 29.76 20.90 -14.67
C ILE A 403 30.71 21.09 -13.48
N PHE A 404 30.18 21.14 -12.26
CA PHE A 404 30.99 21.36 -11.05
C PHE A 404 31.17 20.06 -10.26
N PRO A 405 32.41 19.57 -10.04
CA PRO A 405 32.65 18.52 -9.05
C PRO A 405 32.04 18.92 -7.70
N THR A 406 31.40 18.00 -6.96
CA THR A 406 30.87 18.31 -5.63
C THR A 406 31.94 18.88 -4.70
N LYS A 407 33.19 18.44 -4.86
CA LYS A 407 34.38 18.99 -4.18
C LYS A 407 34.71 20.46 -4.49
N LEU A 408 34.24 20.99 -5.62
CA LEU A 408 34.42 22.40 -6.00
C LEU A 408 33.26 23.27 -5.50
N THR A 409 32.04 22.72 -5.41
CA THR A 409 30.92 23.38 -4.69
C THR A 409 31.17 23.46 -3.18
N GLU A 410 31.94 22.53 -2.62
CA GLU A 410 32.43 22.57 -1.23
C GLU A 410 33.31 23.80 -0.92
N ALA A 411 33.95 24.41 -1.93
CA ALA A 411 34.76 25.62 -1.76
C ALA A 411 33.95 26.93 -1.89
N LEU A 412 32.73 26.87 -2.43
CA LEU A 412 31.89 28.02 -2.75
C LEU A 412 30.60 28.09 -1.92
N LEU A 413 30.19 26.99 -1.27
CA LEU A 413 29.00 26.92 -0.41
C LEU A 413 29.41 26.79 1.07
N PRO A 414 28.79 27.55 1.99
CA PRO A 414 29.12 27.56 3.42
C PRO A 414 28.99 26.21 4.16
N VAL A 415 28.24 25.24 3.63
CA VAL A 415 27.99 23.92 4.25
C VAL A 415 27.98 22.84 3.17
N ASN A 416 28.68 21.71 3.37
CA ASN A 416 28.64 20.57 2.44
C ASN A 416 27.26 19.88 2.51
N VAL A 417 26.72 19.45 1.37
CA VAL A 417 25.46 18.68 1.28
C VAL A 417 25.49 17.45 2.19
N ALA A 418 26.64 16.79 2.33
CA ALA A 418 26.80 15.67 3.26
C ALA A 418 26.53 16.08 4.71
N ASP A 419 27.07 17.22 5.15
CA ASP A 419 26.87 17.75 6.52
C ASP A 419 25.43 18.20 6.75
N ALA A 420 24.79 18.79 5.74
CA ALA A 420 23.38 19.17 5.82
C ALA A 420 22.46 17.94 5.97
N VAL A 421 22.70 16.88 5.16
CA VAL A 421 21.93 15.63 5.24
C VAL A 421 22.23 14.90 6.56
N ASN A 422 23.51 14.84 6.98
CA ASN A 422 23.89 14.26 8.26
C ASN A 422 23.24 15.00 9.43
N GLY A 423 23.28 16.34 9.43
CA GLY A 423 22.65 17.17 10.46
C GLY A 423 21.14 16.97 10.51
N PHE A 424 20.48 16.92 9.35
CA PHE A 424 19.04 16.62 9.27
C PHE A 424 18.71 15.24 9.86
N MET A 425 19.45 14.19 9.46
CA MET A 425 19.22 12.84 9.96
C MET A 425 19.56 12.70 11.44
N GLN A 426 20.59 13.40 11.94
CA GLN A 426 20.92 13.44 13.36
C GLN A 426 19.83 14.09 14.18
N VAL A 427 19.29 15.24 13.73
CA VAL A 427 18.17 15.92 14.41
C VAL A 427 16.95 15.00 14.46
N LEU A 428 16.59 14.36 13.34
CA LEU A 428 15.48 13.41 13.30
C LEU A 428 15.72 12.23 14.26
N SER A 429 16.92 11.67 14.30
CA SER A 429 17.26 10.54 15.17
C SER A 429 17.41 10.88 16.66
N HIS A 430 17.60 12.15 17.02
CA HIS A 430 17.63 12.62 18.41
C HIS A 430 16.38 13.43 18.80
N SER A 431 15.30 13.31 18.02
CA SER A 431 14.00 13.92 18.33
C SER A 431 13.47 13.47 19.68
N ASN A 432 12.47 14.19 20.21
CA ASN A 432 11.73 13.79 21.41
C ASN A 432 12.64 13.54 22.63
N GLY A 433 13.62 14.42 22.87
CA GLY A 433 14.55 14.30 23.99
C GLY A 433 15.55 13.13 23.85
N GLY A 434 15.86 12.71 22.64
CA GLY A 434 16.79 11.61 22.34
C GLY A 434 16.13 10.24 22.11
N ALA A 435 14.79 10.13 22.21
CA ALA A 435 14.07 8.92 21.87
C ALA A 435 14.01 8.65 20.34
N GLY A 436 14.29 9.67 19.53
CA GLY A 436 14.20 9.62 18.07
C GLY A 436 12.80 9.89 17.57
N ALA A 437 12.63 9.88 16.24
CA ALA A 437 11.33 9.97 15.62
C ALA A 437 10.49 8.72 15.92
N GLU A 438 9.20 8.91 16.17
CA GLU A 438 8.30 7.84 16.62
C GLU A 438 7.11 7.70 15.67
N LEU A 439 6.67 6.46 15.49
CA LEU A 439 5.41 6.12 14.84
C LEU A 439 4.67 5.09 15.70
N ARG A 440 3.49 5.44 16.18
CA ARG A 440 2.60 4.55 16.89
C ARG A 440 1.33 4.31 16.07
N THR A 441 0.94 3.06 15.92
CA THR A 441 -0.37 2.67 15.39
C THR A 441 -1.09 1.82 16.42
N THR A 442 -2.34 2.15 16.72
CA THR A 442 -3.19 1.32 17.58
C THR A 442 -4.49 0.99 16.87
N LEU A 443 -5.00 -0.22 17.12
CA LEU A 443 -6.38 -0.58 16.83
C LEU A 443 -7.02 -0.89 18.17
N GLN A 444 -8.09 -0.18 18.49
CA GLN A 444 -8.93 -0.41 19.65
C GLN A 444 -10.31 -0.83 19.17
N ALA A 445 -10.81 -1.93 19.72
CA ALA A 445 -12.04 -2.58 19.34
C ALA A 445 -12.79 -2.95 20.63
N PRO A 446 -13.62 -2.05 21.16
CA PRO A 446 -14.38 -2.32 22.36
C PRO A 446 -15.33 -3.51 22.15
N ALA A 447 -15.71 -4.17 23.26
CA ALA A 447 -16.61 -5.32 23.23
C ALA A 447 -17.95 -5.01 22.54
N SER A 448 -18.45 -3.78 22.70
CA SER A 448 -19.58 -3.25 21.96
C SER A 448 -19.18 -1.96 21.25
N GLY A 449 -19.55 -1.84 19.98
CA GLY A 449 -19.33 -0.64 19.15
C GLY A 449 -18.26 -0.80 18.08
N ASP A 450 -18.01 0.30 17.37
CA ASP A 450 -17.05 0.36 16.27
C ASP A 450 -15.61 0.35 16.78
N SER A 451 -14.72 -0.23 15.97
CA SER A 451 -13.29 -0.13 16.14
C SER A 451 -12.79 1.25 15.75
N GLN A 452 -11.71 1.63 16.40
CA GLN A 452 -10.98 2.85 16.13
C GLN A 452 -9.52 2.50 15.82
N THR A 453 -9.00 3.05 14.73
CA THR A 453 -7.57 3.01 14.43
C THR A 453 -6.98 4.38 14.72
N THR A 454 -5.91 4.43 15.50
CA THR A 454 -5.15 5.66 15.77
C THR A 454 -3.75 5.52 15.21
N VAL A 455 -3.29 6.52 14.47
CA VAL A 455 -1.90 6.66 14.02
C VAL A 455 -1.34 7.93 14.63
N GLN A 456 -0.16 7.85 15.23
CA GLN A 456 0.55 8.97 15.85
C GLN A 456 1.97 8.97 15.31
N ALA A 457 2.46 10.13 14.90
CA ALA A 457 3.84 10.33 14.49
C ALA A 457 4.39 11.56 15.19
N SER A 458 5.63 11.50 15.65
CA SER A 458 6.31 12.64 16.27
C SER A 458 7.78 12.68 15.83
N GLY A 459 8.33 13.88 15.74
CA GLY A 459 9.74 14.07 15.43
C GLY A 459 10.12 15.53 15.37
N THR A 460 11.42 15.79 15.34
CA THR A 460 12.02 17.11 15.19
C THR A 460 12.54 17.25 13.78
N ALA A 461 12.12 18.30 13.09
CA ALA A 461 12.60 18.66 11.77
C ALA A 461 13.54 19.87 11.86
N LEU A 462 14.58 19.85 11.04
CA LEU A 462 15.55 20.94 10.94
C LEU A 462 15.10 21.94 9.86
N ASP A 463 15.03 23.22 10.21
CA ASP A 463 14.62 24.30 9.33
C ASP A 463 15.81 25.22 9.02
N ASN A 464 16.57 24.87 7.98
CA ASN A 464 17.74 25.65 7.55
C ASN A 464 17.74 25.84 6.04
N ILE A 465 18.41 26.89 5.54
CA ILE A 465 18.38 27.25 4.11
C ILE A 465 18.84 26.14 3.16
N PHE A 466 19.82 25.32 3.55
CA PHE A 466 20.33 24.20 2.76
C PHE A 466 19.37 23.00 2.78
N VAL A 467 18.75 22.72 3.92
CA VAL A 467 17.69 21.71 4.05
C VAL A 467 16.46 22.16 3.27
N ARG A 468 16.05 23.43 3.38
CA ARG A 468 14.97 24.03 2.58
C ARG A 468 15.22 23.84 1.10
N LEU A 469 16.42 24.19 0.62
CA LEU A 469 16.79 24.03 -0.78
C LEU A 469 16.80 22.55 -1.21
N GLY A 470 17.42 21.67 -0.43
CA GLY A 470 17.48 20.22 -0.67
C GLY A 470 16.09 19.60 -0.73
N MET A 471 15.26 19.88 0.28
CA MET A 471 13.89 19.41 0.39
C MET A 471 12.98 20.03 -0.65
N ALA A 472 13.18 21.29 -1.05
CA ALA A 472 12.45 21.90 -2.16
C ALA A 472 12.76 21.20 -3.49
N MET A 473 14.02 20.83 -3.74
CA MET A 473 14.38 20.05 -4.94
C MET A 473 13.74 18.65 -4.92
N VAL A 474 13.74 17.98 -3.77
CA VAL A 474 13.08 16.69 -3.57
C VAL A 474 11.56 16.82 -3.73
N SER A 475 10.94 17.77 -3.05
CA SER A 475 9.49 17.99 -3.04
C SER A 475 8.98 18.38 -4.42
N HIS A 476 9.74 19.14 -5.22
CA HIS A 476 9.32 19.50 -6.56
C HIS A 476 9.29 18.29 -7.52
N ARG A 477 10.09 17.26 -7.21
CA ARG A 477 10.12 16.00 -7.96
C ARG A 477 9.06 15.04 -7.44
N VAL A 478 8.97 14.87 -6.12
CA VAL A 478 8.12 13.89 -5.40
C VAL A 478 6.68 14.37 -5.18
N LEU A 479 6.42 15.65 -4.96
CA LEU A 479 5.05 16.14 -4.76
C LEU A 479 4.38 16.41 -6.12
N PRO A 480 3.26 15.73 -6.44
CA PRO A 480 2.55 15.92 -7.70
C PRO A 480 1.91 17.30 -7.73
N ASP A 481 2.05 18.04 -8.82
CA ASP A 481 1.30 19.31 -9.02
C ASP A 481 -0.22 19.07 -9.13
N GLY A 482 -1.03 20.14 -9.24
CA GLY A 482 -2.49 20.00 -9.29
C GLY A 482 -3.01 19.05 -10.39
N LYS A 483 -2.45 19.07 -11.60
CA LYS A 483 -2.87 18.19 -12.71
C LYS A 483 -2.43 16.75 -12.47
N GLN A 484 -1.23 16.58 -11.92
CA GLN A 484 -0.68 15.28 -11.55
C GLN A 484 -1.46 14.66 -10.38
N ALA A 485 -1.81 15.44 -9.37
CA ALA A 485 -2.63 15.03 -8.23
C ALA A 485 -4.04 14.62 -8.69
N GLN A 486 -4.67 15.38 -9.59
CA GLN A 486 -5.94 14.98 -10.21
C GLN A 486 -5.80 13.69 -11.04
N GLY A 487 -4.69 13.52 -11.77
CA GLY A 487 -4.38 12.27 -12.48
C GLY A 487 -4.25 11.08 -11.54
N LEU A 488 -3.55 11.25 -10.42
CA LEU A 488 -3.40 10.24 -9.36
C LEU A 488 -4.76 9.91 -8.71
N ARG A 489 -5.60 10.92 -8.44
CA ARG A 489 -6.98 10.68 -7.98
C ARG A 489 -7.81 9.92 -9.01
N ARG A 490 -7.65 10.22 -10.30
CA ARG A 490 -8.35 9.52 -11.38
C ARG A 490 -7.92 8.05 -11.47
N ILE A 491 -6.63 7.74 -11.48
CA ILE A 491 -6.17 6.34 -11.56
C ILE A 491 -6.63 5.53 -10.34
N LEU A 492 -6.56 6.10 -9.13
CA LEU A 492 -7.11 5.50 -7.91
C LEU A 492 -8.63 5.31 -8.03
N GLY A 493 -9.33 6.31 -8.55
CA GLY A 493 -10.77 6.27 -8.76
C GLY A 493 -11.18 5.16 -9.73
N ASP A 494 -10.51 5.04 -10.87
CA ASP A 494 -10.74 3.98 -11.86
C ASP A 494 -10.48 2.59 -11.23
N GLY A 495 -9.49 2.47 -10.33
CA GLY A 495 -9.20 1.25 -9.59
C GLY A 495 -10.30 0.87 -8.58
N LEU A 496 -10.84 1.85 -7.85
CA LEU A 496 -11.99 1.64 -6.97
C LEU A 496 -13.25 1.21 -7.75
N ASP A 497 -13.47 1.78 -8.94
CA ASP A 497 -14.60 1.36 -9.79
C ASP A 497 -14.42 -0.06 -10.30
N ALA A 498 -13.20 -0.44 -10.70
CA ALA A 498 -12.88 -1.79 -11.09
C ALA A 498 -13.13 -2.79 -9.94
N TYR A 499 -12.63 -2.47 -8.74
CA TYR A 499 -12.92 -3.24 -7.53
C TYR A 499 -14.41 -3.35 -7.24
N GLY A 500 -15.18 -2.26 -7.37
CA GLY A 500 -16.62 -2.25 -7.15
C GLY A 500 -17.39 -3.18 -8.10
N LYS A 501 -16.98 -3.27 -9.36
CA LYS A 501 -17.57 -4.22 -10.30
C LYS A 501 -17.27 -5.68 -9.93
N ASP A 502 -16.03 -5.97 -9.51
CA ASP A 502 -15.67 -7.30 -9.03
C ASP A 502 -16.42 -7.65 -7.73
N LEU A 503 -16.62 -6.68 -6.84
CA LEU A 503 -17.44 -6.83 -5.64
C LEU A 503 -18.91 -7.11 -5.97
N ALA A 504 -19.49 -6.41 -6.94
CA ALA A 504 -20.85 -6.67 -7.40
C ALA A 504 -21.02 -8.08 -8.00
N ARG A 505 -19.97 -8.62 -8.62
CA ARG A 505 -19.94 -10.02 -9.06
C ARG A 505 -19.95 -10.97 -7.87
N MET A 506 -19.13 -10.71 -6.84
CA MET A 506 -19.15 -11.51 -5.60
C MET A 506 -20.51 -11.44 -4.89
N ALA A 507 -21.17 -10.28 -4.88
CA ALA A 507 -22.50 -10.09 -4.31
C ALA A 507 -23.56 -10.98 -4.98
N LYS A 508 -23.49 -11.16 -6.30
CA LYS A 508 -24.39 -12.08 -7.02
C LYS A 508 -24.19 -13.53 -6.61
N LEU A 509 -22.94 -13.94 -6.37
CA LEU A 509 -22.62 -15.31 -5.91
C LEU A 509 -23.16 -15.58 -4.50
N THR A 510 -23.06 -14.61 -3.59
CA THR A 510 -23.57 -14.77 -2.21
C THR A 510 -25.10 -14.71 -2.14
N ALA A 511 -25.77 -13.99 -3.04
CA ALA A 511 -27.24 -13.93 -3.11
C ALA A 511 -27.88 -15.20 -3.69
N GLY A 512 -27.16 -15.93 -4.56
CA GLY A 512 -27.71 -17.08 -5.29
C GLY A 512 -27.75 -18.41 -4.53
N ASN A 513 -27.34 -18.48 -3.25
CA ASN A 513 -27.09 -19.75 -2.53
C ASN A 513 -26.24 -20.75 -3.33
N ALA A 514 -25.42 -20.27 -4.28
CA ALA A 514 -24.49 -21.10 -5.01
C ALA A 514 -23.45 -21.60 -4.01
N VAL A 515 -23.69 -22.83 -3.53
CA VAL A 515 -22.84 -23.51 -2.56
C VAL A 515 -21.41 -23.47 -3.09
N LEU A 516 -20.51 -23.03 -2.21
CA LEU A 516 -19.06 -22.89 -2.34
C LEU A 516 -18.32 -24.21 -2.68
N ALA A 517 -19.03 -25.24 -3.16
CA ALA A 517 -18.45 -26.50 -3.59
C ALA A 517 -17.79 -26.31 -4.96
N VAL A 518 -16.50 -26.61 -5.03
CA VAL A 518 -15.79 -26.67 -6.32
C VAL A 518 -16.42 -27.80 -7.14
N PRO A 519 -16.99 -27.52 -8.33
CA PRO A 519 -17.53 -28.57 -9.18
C PRO A 519 -16.43 -29.59 -9.52
N ALA A 520 -16.76 -30.88 -9.59
CA ALA A 520 -15.79 -31.92 -9.93
C ALA A 520 -15.10 -31.67 -11.29
N ALA A 521 -15.82 -31.06 -12.24
CA ALA A 521 -15.28 -30.65 -13.54
C ALA A 521 -14.20 -29.56 -13.44
N CYS A 522 -14.18 -28.79 -12.35
CA CYS A 522 -13.24 -27.70 -12.12
C CYS A 522 -12.00 -28.12 -11.33
N ALA A 523 -11.97 -29.32 -10.75
CA ALA A 523 -10.80 -29.79 -10.02
C ALA A 523 -9.63 -30.02 -10.98
N THR A 524 -8.46 -29.48 -10.66
CA THR A 524 -7.21 -29.88 -11.33
C THR A 524 -6.80 -31.25 -10.79
N ARG A 525 -6.49 -32.22 -11.66
CA ARG A 525 -5.91 -33.48 -11.21
C ARG A 525 -4.57 -33.19 -10.50
N PRO A 526 -4.28 -33.78 -9.34
CA PRO A 526 -2.95 -33.68 -8.74
C PRO A 526 -1.93 -34.20 -9.77
N GLN A 527 -0.92 -33.38 -10.05
CA GLN A 527 0.22 -33.75 -10.89
C GLN A 527 1.16 -34.68 -10.14
#